data_AF-A0A537V5B2-F1
#
_entry.id   AF-A0A537V5B2-F1
#
_cell.length_a   1.000
_cell.length_b   1.000
_cell.length_c   1.000
_cell.angle_alpha   90.00
_cell.angle_beta   90.00
_cell.angle_gamma   90.00
#
_symmetry.space_group_name_H-M   'P 1'
#
loop_
_entity.id
_entity.type
_entity.pdbx_description
1 polymer ?
#
loop_
_entity_poly.entity_id
_entity_poly.type
_entity_poly.pdbx_seq_one_letter_code
_entity_poly.pdbx_strand_id
1 'polypeptide(L)'
;MSDPSRQLAIDLPPRPAHGRADFLASECNRAALERIDRWPDWPGRRLVLYGPASSGKSHLARLWCAESGARYVPARDLASELPLANGALPPAMVVDDAEAASERALLHLCNSCAEAGMALLVVSRNAPAAWAIDLPDLASRLRAMPAVGIDMPDDTLLAAVLIKHFADRQLRIAPSVIGYIVPRMERSFAMAASLAARLDELALAGGRSIGLALARQALAELGAETA
;
A
#
# COMPACT_ATOMS: atom_id res chain seq x y z
N MET A 1 36.71 25.62 35.38
CA MET A 1 36.79 24.29 34.73
C MET A 1 35.36 23.82 34.54
N SER A 2 34.76 24.14 33.39
CA SER A 2 33.39 23.77 33.05
C SER A 2 33.42 22.64 32.04
N ASP A 3 32.78 21.53 32.40
CA ASP A 3 32.61 20.31 31.63
C ASP A 3 31.83 20.59 30.33
N PRO A 4 32.37 20.30 29.13
CA PRO A 4 31.67 20.54 27.88
C PRO A 4 30.56 19.48 27.72
N SER A 5 29.34 19.89 28.04
CA SER A 5 28.08 19.49 27.43
C SER A 5 28.17 18.27 26.49
N ARG A 6 27.94 17.07 27.05
CA ARG A 6 27.56 15.87 26.28
C ARG A 6 26.30 16.19 25.50
N GLN A 7 26.43 16.40 24.19
CA GLN A 7 25.30 16.44 23.28
C GLN A 7 24.59 15.08 23.29
N LEU A 8 23.30 15.09 23.63
CA LEU A 8 22.40 13.97 23.40
C LEU A 8 22.27 13.79 21.89
N ALA A 9 22.78 12.68 21.36
CA ALA A 9 22.49 12.25 20.01
C ALA A 9 20.98 11.99 19.92
N ILE A 10 20.26 12.91 19.27
CA ILE A 10 18.86 12.70 18.93
C ILE A 10 18.86 11.68 17.80
N ASP A 11 18.52 10.44 18.15
CA ASP A 11 18.23 9.36 17.21
C ASP A 11 16.83 9.61 16.65
N LEU A 12 16.74 10.49 15.66
CA LEU A 12 15.52 10.71 14.90
C LEU A 12 15.37 9.53 13.94
N PRO A 13 14.34 8.67 14.10
CA PRO A 13 14.10 7.63 13.10
C PRO A 13 13.91 8.30 11.74
N PRO A 14 14.51 7.76 10.65
CA PRO A 14 14.31 8.30 9.32
C PRO A 14 12.81 8.32 9.05
N ARG A 15 12.23 9.53 8.91
CA ARG A 15 10.86 9.66 8.42
C ARG A 15 10.88 9.12 7.00
N PRO A 16 10.20 8.01 6.69
CA PRO A 16 10.15 7.56 5.31
C PRO A 16 9.43 8.65 4.52
N ALA A 17 9.99 9.06 3.40
CA ALA A 17 9.29 9.87 2.43
C ALA A 17 8.14 8.99 1.89
N HIS A 18 6.92 9.34 2.29
CA HIS A 18 5.69 8.63 1.89
C HIS A 18 4.93 9.44 0.85
N GLY A 19 5.63 10.17 -0.02
CA GLY A 19 5.00 10.93 -1.09
C GLY A 19 4.65 10.03 -2.27
N ARG A 20 3.70 10.43 -3.11
CA ARG A 20 3.40 9.73 -4.38
C ARG A 20 4.58 9.69 -5.35
N ALA A 21 5.49 10.66 -5.25
CA ALA A 21 6.77 10.65 -5.96
C ALA A 21 7.63 9.43 -5.64
N ASP A 22 7.35 8.76 -4.52
CA ASP A 22 8.08 7.59 -4.05
C ASP A 22 7.40 6.25 -4.43
N PHE A 23 6.23 6.27 -5.09
CA PHE A 23 5.58 5.06 -5.59
C PHE A 23 6.22 4.62 -6.90
N LEU A 24 6.80 3.42 -6.89
CA LEU A 24 7.53 2.89 -8.04
C LEU A 24 6.55 2.32 -9.07
N ALA A 25 6.60 2.86 -10.28
CA ALA A 25 5.83 2.39 -11.41
C ALA A 25 6.52 1.21 -12.11
N SER A 26 5.74 0.22 -12.51
CA SER A 26 6.15 -0.92 -13.34
C SER A 26 4.97 -1.35 -14.22
N GLU A 27 5.17 -2.36 -15.05
CA GLU A 27 4.11 -2.88 -15.90
C GLU A 27 2.89 -3.34 -15.10
N CYS A 28 3.10 -3.94 -13.92
CA CYS A 28 2.05 -4.55 -13.10
C CYS A 28 1.09 -3.53 -12.44
N ASN A 29 1.48 -2.24 -12.34
CA ASN A 29 0.71 -1.21 -11.63
C ASN A 29 0.48 0.07 -12.44
N ARG A 30 1.06 0.18 -13.65
CA ARG A 30 1.00 1.39 -14.48
C ARG A 30 -0.43 1.82 -14.81
N ALA A 31 -1.28 0.89 -15.23
CA ALA A 31 -2.67 1.20 -15.56
C ALA A 31 -3.45 1.76 -14.36
N ALA A 32 -3.19 1.22 -13.17
CA ALA A 32 -3.81 1.71 -11.93
C ALA A 32 -3.30 3.09 -11.56
N LEU A 33 -2.00 3.35 -11.68
CA LEU A 33 -1.42 4.68 -11.43
C LEU A 33 -2.02 5.73 -12.37
N GLU A 34 -2.00 5.47 -13.68
CA GLU A 34 -2.60 6.34 -14.69
C GLU A 34 -4.08 6.64 -14.38
N ARG A 35 -4.81 5.66 -13.85
CA ARG A 35 -6.23 5.84 -13.49
C ARG A 35 -6.40 6.64 -12.22
N ILE A 36 -5.59 6.40 -11.18
CA ILE A 36 -5.66 7.18 -9.93
C ILE A 36 -5.22 8.64 -10.18
N ASP A 37 -4.23 8.86 -11.06
CA ASP A 37 -3.74 10.20 -11.45
C ASP A 37 -4.80 11.05 -12.17
N ARG A 38 -5.84 10.42 -12.76
CA ARG A 38 -6.96 11.15 -13.38
C ARG A 38 -7.91 11.79 -12.36
N TRP A 39 -7.71 11.61 -11.07
CA TRP A 39 -8.50 12.33 -10.07
C TRP A 39 -8.23 13.85 -10.20
N PRO A 40 -9.24 14.73 -10.15
CA PRO A 40 -10.63 14.48 -9.76
C PRO A 40 -11.61 14.07 -10.88
N ASP A 41 -11.15 13.86 -12.11
CA ASP A 41 -11.94 13.64 -13.32
C ASP A 41 -12.41 12.19 -13.52
N TRP A 42 -12.54 11.40 -12.46
CA TRP A 42 -13.09 10.07 -12.56
C TRP A 42 -14.57 10.12 -12.98
N PRO A 43 -15.04 9.23 -13.88
CA PRO A 43 -16.46 9.11 -14.17
C PRO A 43 -17.28 8.89 -12.90
N GLY A 44 -18.24 9.78 -12.64
CA GLY A 44 -19.04 9.77 -11.42
C GLY A 44 -18.26 9.99 -10.12
N ARG A 45 -17.01 10.46 -10.19
CA ARG A 45 -16.03 10.59 -9.09
C ARG A 45 -15.77 9.27 -8.35
N ARG A 46 -15.91 8.14 -9.02
CA ARG A 46 -15.78 6.80 -8.43
C ARG A 46 -14.75 5.98 -9.16
N LEU A 47 -14.05 5.15 -8.40
CA LEU A 47 -13.11 4.19 -8.94
C LEU A 47 -13.05 2.94 -8.06
N VAL A 48 -12.93 1.79 -8.69
CA VAL A 48 -12.58 0.53 -8.02
C VAL A 48 -11.14 0.16 -8.39
N LEU A 49 -10.31 -0.05 -7.37
CA LEU A 49 -8.96 -0.58 -7.49
C LEU A 49 -8.96 -2.03 -7.01
N TYR A 50 -8.68 -2.99 -7.89
CA TYR A 50 -8.68 -4.41 -7.53
C TYR A 50 -7.37 -5.12 -7.84
N GLY A 51 -7.16 -6.32 -7.28
CA GLY A 51 -5.95 -7.12 -7.50
C GLY A 51 -5.60 -8.05 -6.33
N PRO A 52 -4.68 -9.01 -6.52
CA PRO A 52 -4.39 -10.05 -5.54
C PRO A 52 -3.82 -9.50 -4.23
N ALA A 53 -3.84 -10.30 -3.16
CA ALA A 53 -3.20 -9.92 -1.90
C ALA A 53 -1.73 -9.53 -2.14
N SER A 54 -1.22 -8.59 -1.34
CA SER A 54 0.16 -8.10 -1.44
C SER A 54 0.55 -7.36 -2.73
N SER A 55 -0.38 -7.06 -3.63
CA SER A 55 -0.12 -6.28 -4.85
C SER A 55 0.04 -4.77 -4.66
N GLY A 56 -0.02 -4.26 -3.42
CA GLY A 56 0.24 -2.84 -3.12
C GLY A 56 -0.97 -1.91 -3.24
N LYS A 57 -2.18 -2.43 -3.48
CA LYS A 57 -3.42 -1.63 -3.58
C LYS A 57 -3.67 -0.72 -2.37
N SER A 58 -3.57 -1.27 -1.15
CA SER A 58 -3.74 -0.53 0.09
C SER A 58 -2.69 0.58 0.26
N HIS A 59 -1.47 0.33 -0.21
CA HIS A 59 -0.42 1.35 -0.18
C HIS A 59 -0.74 2.48 -1.17
N LEU A 60 -1.10 2.16 -2.41
CA LEU A 60 -1.52 3.15 -3.41
C LEU A 60 -2.72 3.98 -2.93
N ALA A 61 -3.71 3.32 -2.31
CA ALA A 61 -4.90 3.98 -1.78
C ALA A 61 -4.57 4.94 -0.63
N ARG A 62 -3.62 4.59 0.25
CA ARG A 62 -3.14 5.49 1.32
C ARG A 62 -2.38 6.70 0.77
N LEU A 63 -1.56 6.51 -0.26
CA LEU A 63 -0.88 7.64 -0.92
C LEU A 63 -1.88 8.61 -1.54
N TRP A 64 -2.87 8.09 -2.28
CA TRP A 64 -3.95 8.91 -2.81
C TRP A 64 -4.76 9.60 -1.70
N CYS A 65 -5.01 8.91 -0.59
CA CYS A 65 -5.69 9.47 0.58
C CYS A 65 -4.93 10.68 1.16
N ALA A 66 -3.60 10.60 1.25
CA ALA A 66 -2.76 11.69 1.74
C ALA A 66 -2.80 12.92 0.82
N GLU A 67 -2.91 12.73 -0.50
CA GLU A 67 -2.96 13.83 -1.47
C GLU A 67 -4.35 14.46 -1.60
N SER A 68 -5.38 13.63 -1.68
CA SER A 68 -6.76 14.08 -1.89
C SER A 68 -7.43 14.61 -0.63
N GLY A 69 -6.84 14.38 0.54
CA GLY A 69 -7.48 14.60 1.84
C GLY A 69 -8.63 13.63 2.10
N ALA A 70 -8.64 12.47 1.44
CA ALA A 70 -9.67 11.47 1.65
C ALA A 70 -9.67 10.95 3.09
N ARG A 71 -10.78 10.37 3.53
CA ARG A 71 -10.82 9.53 4.73
C ARG A 71 -10.64 8.07 4.34
N TYR A 72 -9.60 7.43 4.85
CA TYR A 72 -9.35 6.00 4.66
C TYR A 72 -10.02 5.17 5.75
N VAL A 73 -10.84 4.20 5.35
CA VAL A 73 -11.62 3.34 6.25
C VAL A 73 -11.42 1.88 5.86
N PRO A 74 -10.88 1.02 6.75
CA PRO A 74 -10.93 -0.42 6.56
C PRO A 74 -12.39 -0.91 6.52
N ALA A 75 -12.71 -1.86 5.65
CA ALA A 75 -14.07 -2.39 5.47
C ALA A 75 -14.73 -2.86 6.76
N ARG A 76 -13.97 -3.48 7.66
CA ARG A 76 -14.43 -3.93 8.99
C ARG A 76 -14.94 -2.80 9.88
N ASP A 77 -14.42 -1.58 9.70
CA ASP A 77 -14.73 -0.41 10.51
C ASP A 77 -15.79 0.47 9.84
N LEU A 78 -16.19 0.14 8.59
CA LEU A 78 -17.11 0.95 7.79
C LEU A 78 -18.48 1.13 8.45
N ALA A 79 -19.02 0.08 9.08
CA ALA A 79 -20.34 0.14 9.71
C ALA A 79 -20.37 1.11 10.89
N SER A 80 -19.29 1.22 11.66
CA SER A 80 -19.16 2.16 12.78
C SER A 80 -18.90 3.60 12.33
N GLU A 81 -18.35 3.79 11.13
CA GLU A 81 -18.10 5.12 10.55
C GLU A 81 -19.36 5.74 9.91
N LEU A 82 -20.46 4.98 9.81
CA LEU A 82 -21.71 5.39 9.18
C LEU A 82 -22.86 5.57 10.20
N PRO A 83 -23.75 6.58 10.02
CA PRO A 83 -23.68 7.61 8.98
C PRO A 83 -22.50 8.54 9.22
N LEU A 84 -21.94 9.08 8.14
CA LEU A 84 -20.84 10.05 8.23
C LEU A 84 -21.27 11.18 9.16
N ALA A 85 -20.56 11.34 10.28
CA ALA A 85 -20.93 12.29 11.32
C ALA A 85 -21.13 13.70 10.72
N ASN A 86 -22.06 14.47 11.30
CA ASN A 86 -22.52 15.80 10.84
C ASN A 86 -21.45 16.92 10.87
N GLY A 87 -20.16 16.59 10.91
CA GLY A 87 -19.06 17.53 10.75
C GLY A 87 -18.75 17.84 9.29
N ALA A 88 -17.64 18.54 9.05
CA ALA A 88 -17.16 18.77 7.69
C ALA A 88 -16.87 17.42 7.01
N LEU A 89 -17.64 17.12 5.97
CA LEU A 89 -17.44 15.93 5.16
C LEU A 89 -16.08 16.01 4.45
N PRO A 90 -15.31 14.90 4.37
CA PRO A 90 -14.06 14.90 3.62
C PRO A 90 -14.35 15.10 2.12
N PRO A 91 -13.39 15.61 1.33
CA PRO A 91 -13.54 15.72 -0.12
C PRO A 91 -13.68 14.35 -0.82
N ALA A 92 -13.22 13.29 -0.15
CA ALA A 92 -13.16 11.94 -0.70
C ALA A 92 -13.16 10.86 0.39
N MET A 93 -13.48 9.63 0.01
CA MET A 93 -13.43 8.46 0.89
C MET A 93 -12.72 7.28 0.21
N VAL A 94 -12.00 6.49 1.01
CA VAL A 94 -11.46 5.19 0.62
C VAL A 94 -12.10 4.13 1.53
N VAL A 95 -12.61 3.06 0.94
CA VAL A 95 -12.88 1.80 1.67
C VAL A 95 -11.91 0.73 1.20
N ASP A 96 -11.15 0.16 2.14
CA ASP A 96 -10.17 -0.89 1.86
C ASP A 96 -10.65 -2.28 2.26
N ASP A 97 -10.24 -3.31 1.52
CA ASP A 97 -10.76 -4.68 1.59
C ASP A 97 -12.31 -4.71 1.53
N ALA A 98 -12.89 -3.96 0.59
CA ALA A 98 -14.32 -3.67 0.54
C ALA A 98 -15.22 -4.91 0.44
N GLU A 99 -14.73 -6.05 -0.02
CA GLU A 99 -15.47 -7.33 0.01
C GLU A 99 -15.79 -7.81 1.43
N ALA A 100 -15.02 -7.37 2.45
CA ALA A 100 -15.27 -7.72 3.84
C ALA A 100 -16.29 -6.79 4.53
N ALA A 101 -16.77 -5.74 3.84
CA ALA A 101 -17.73 -4.81 4.40
C ALA A 101 -19.15 -5.41 4.36
N SER A 102 -20.01 -4.96 5.28
CA SER A 102 -21.44 -5.19 5.13
C SER A 102 -21.95 -4.52 3.84
N GLU A 103 -22.70 -5.27 3.02
CA GLU A 103 -23.29 -4.74 1.78
C GLU A 103 -24.16 -3.50 2.03
N ARG A 104 -24.92 -3.47 3.13
CA ARG A 104 -25.76 -2.32 3.50
C ARG A 104 -24.88 -1.11 3.80
N ALA A 105 -23.81 -1.28 4.57
CA ALA A 105 -22.87 -0.21 4.89
C ALA A 105 -22.19 0.34 3.61
N LEU A 106 -21.76 -0.55 2.72
CA LEU A 106 -21.14 -0.16 1.45
C LEU A 106 -22.12 0.57 0.51
N LEU A 107 -23.39 0.12 0.46
CA LEU A 107 -24.44 0.81 -0.29
C LEU A 107 -24.70 2.21 0.28
N HIS A 108 -24.81 2.34 1.60
CA HIS A 108 -24.98 3.62 2.26
C HIS A 108 -23.80 4.57 1.96
N LEU A 109 -22.55 4.09 2.05
CA LEU A 109 -21.38 4.87 1.65
C LEU A 109 -21.47 5.33 0.20
N CYS A 110 -21.85 4.45 -0.72
CA CYS A 110 -22.00 4.78 -2.13
C CYS A 110 -23.01 5.92 -2.35
N ASN A 111 -24.16 5.85 -1.66
CA ASN A 111 -25.20 6.87 -1.74
C ASN A 111 -24.74 8.20 -1.13
N SER A 112 -24.19 8.18 0.09
CA SER A 112 -23.69 9.39 0.76
C SER A 112 -22.61 10.11 -0.06
N CYS A 113 -21.69 9.36 -0.70
CA CYS A 113 -20.70 9.97 -1.59
C CYS A 113 -21.36 10.55 -2.86
N ALA A 114 -22.43 9.95 -3.38
CA ALA A 114 -23.17 10.50 -4.52
C ALA A 114 -23.80 11.83 -4.17
N GLU A 115 -24.54 11.85 -3.06
CA GLU A 115 -25.36 12.97 -2.62
C GLU A 115 -24.51 14.18 -2.22
N ALA A 116 -23.41 13.94 -1.50
CA ALA A 116 -22.47 14.98 -1.13
C ALA A 116 -21.45 15.31 -2.25
N GLY A 117 -21.52 14.61 -3.38
CA GLY A 117 -20.58 14.76 -4.48
C GLY A 117 -19.13 14.40 -4.13
N MET A 118 -18.88 13.60 -3.09
CA MET A 118 -17.53 13.18 -2.67
C MET A 118 -16.94 12.14 -3.63
N ALA A 119 -15.62 12.16 -3.82
CA ALA A 119 -14.97 11.08 -4.56
C ALA A 119 -14.93 9.78 -3.71
N LEU A 120 -15.08 8.62 -4.34
CA LEU A 120 -15.03 7.32 -3.66
C LEU A 120 -14.05 6.40 -4.38
N LEU A 121 -13.05 5.91 -3.63
CA LEU A 121 -12.17 4.83 -4.03
C LEU A 121 -12.57 3.56 -3.26
N VAL A 122 -12.94 2.52 -3.98
CA VAL A 122 -13.19 1.18 -3.42
C VAL A 122 -11.98 0.32 -3.72
N VAL A 123 -11.36 -0.25 -2.70
CA VAL A 123 -10.22 -1.16 -2.87
C VAL A 123 -10.65 -2.58 -2.54
N SER A 124 -10.31 -3.51 -3.41
CA SER A 124 -10.78 -4.89 -3.33
C SER A 124 -9.76 -5.90 -3.84
N ARG A 125 -9.99 -7.18 -3.58
CA ARG A 125 -9.18 -8.26 -4.16
C ARG A 125 -9.60 -8.57 -5.58
N ASN A 126 -10.91 -8.62 -5.81
CA ASN A 126 -11.51 -8.98 -7.08
C ASN A 126 -12.19 -7.80 -7.74
N ALA A 127 -12.32 -7.85 -9.07
CA ALA A 127 -13.11 -6.89 -9.83
C ALA A 127 -14.60 -6.97 -9.41
N PRO A 128 -15.37 -5.85 -9.47
CA PRO A 128 -16.78 -5.83 -9.07
C PRO A 128 -17.66 -6.90 -9.72
N ALA A 129 -17.35 -7.29 -10.96
CA ALA A 129 -18.10 -8.31 -11.69
C ALA A 129 -17.98 -9.71 -11.05
N ALA A 130 -16.90 -9.98 -10.31
CA ALA A 130 -16.63 -11.27 -9.68
C ALA A 130 -17.12 -11.36 -8.23
N TRP A 131 -17.73 -10.30 -7.69
CA TRP A 131 -18.25 -10.33 -6.32
C TRP A 131 -19.59 -11.06 -6.28
N ALA A 132 -19.74 -11.94 -5.29
CA ALA A 132 -21.04 -12.47 -4.88
C ALA A 132 -21.71 -11.41 -4.00
N ILE A 133 -22.65 -10.65 -4.58
CA ILE A 133 -23.39 -9.59 -3.89
C ILE A 133 -24.86 -9.98 -3.88
N ASP A 134 -25.45 -10.06 -2.69
CA ASP A 134 -26.86 -10.40 -2.50
C ASP A 134 -27.77 -9.22 -2.79
N LEU A 135 -27.35 -7.99 -2.44
CA LEU A 135 -28.11 -6.76 -2.62
C LEU A 135 -28.00 -6.22 -4.07
N PRO A 136 -29.06 -6.31 -4.89
CA PRO A 136 -28.99 -5.97 -6.32
C PRO A 136 -28.62 -4.51 -6.59
N ASP A 137 -29.05 -3.63 -5.69
CA ASP A 137 -28.80 -2.19 -5.71
C ASP A 137 -27.31 -1.83 -5.53
N LEU A 138 -26.61 -2.57 -4.66
CA LEU A 138 -25.17 -2.42 -4.47
C LEU A 138 -24.44 -2.98 -5.69
N ALA A 139 -24.85 -4.16 -6.16
CA ALA A 139 -24.23 -4.82 -7.30
C ALA A 139 -24.27 -3.93 -8.56
N SER A 140 -25.41 -3.30 -8.82
CA SER A 140 -25.58 -2.37 -9.94
C SER A 140 -24.66 -1.15 -9.81
N ARG A 141 -24.56 -0.56 -8.61
CA ARG A 141 -23.69 0.59 -8.34
C ARG A 141 -22.22 0.25 -8.53
N LEU A 142 -21.74 -0.85 -7.95
CA LEU A 142 -20.33 -1.26 -8.06
C LEU A 142 -19.94 -1.61 -9.50
N ARG A 143 -20.83 -2.29 -10.25
CA ARG A 143 -20.57 -2.62 -11.67
C ARG A 143 -20.59 -1.40 -12.60
N ALA A 144 -21.29 -0.34 -12.21
CA ALA A 144 -21.28 0.93 -12.95
C ALA A 144 -20.01 1.77 -12.69
N MET A 145 -19.25 1.46 -11.63
CA MET A 145 -18.00 2.17 -11.35
C MET A 145 -16.91 1.72 -12.32
N PRO A 146 -16.09 2.66 -12.83
CA PRO A 146 -14.85 2.31 -13.47
C PRO A 146 -14.00 1.43 -12.55
N ALA A 147 -13.44 0.34 -13.09
CA ALA A 147 -12.56 -0.56 -12.35
C ALA A 147 -11.19 -0.64 -13.04
N VAL A 148 -10.13 -0.74 -12.24
CA VAL A 148 -8.76 -0.92 -12.71
C VAL A 148 -8.03 -1.94 -11.83
N GLY A 149 -7.28 -2.84 -12.48
CA GLY A 149 -6.52 -3.89 -11.82
C GLY A 149 -5.07 -3.49 -11.53
N ILE A 150 -4.52 -4.06 -10.48
CA ILE A 150 -3.07 -4.16 -10.23
C ILE A 150 -2.72 -5.64 -10.15
N ASP A 151 -1.65 -6.04 -10.83
CA ASP A 151 -1.13 -7.40 -10.80
C ASP A 151 -0.12 -7.62 -9.67
N MET A 152 0.28 -8.87 -9.44
CA MET A 152 1.37 -9.17 -8.52
C MET A 152 2.65 -8.43 -8.92
N PRO A 153 3.47 -7.97 -7.95
CA PRO A 153 4.69 -7.25 -8.25
C PRO A 153 5.66 -8.13 -9.03
N ASP A 154 6.19 -7.57 -10.12
CA ASP A 154 7.24 -8.20 -10.91
C ASP A 154 8.63 -8.04 -10.26
N ASP A 155 9.61 -8.77 -10.77
CA ASP A 155 10.98 -8.76 -10.24
C ASP A 155 11.63 -7.38 -10.34
N THR A 156 11.29 -6.62 -11.39
CA THR A 156 11.79 -5.26 -11.60
C THR A 156 11.32 -4.33 -10.48
N LEU A 157 10.03 -4.41 -10.16
CA LEU A 157 9.42 -3.62 -9.10
C LEU A 157 9.93 -4.04 -7.71
N LEU A 158 10.02 -5.34 -7.45
CA LEU A 158 10.56 -5.85 -6.18
C LEU A 158 12.02 -5.45 -5.98
N ALA A 159 12.85 -5.53 -7.04
CA ALA A 159 14.23 -5.05 -7.01
C ALA A 159 14.29 -3.56 -6.68
N ALA A 160 13.48 -2.73 -7.35
CA ALA A 160 13.44 -1.30 -7.12
C ALA A 160 12.99 -0.95 -5.69
N VAL A 161 11.98 -1.66 -5.17
CA VAL A 161 11.50 -1.49 -3.78
C VAL A 161 12.57 -1.88 -2.77
N LEU A 162 13.27 -3.00 -2.97
CA LEU A 162 14.39 -3.39 -2.11
C LEU A 162 15.49 -2.33 -2.12
N ILE A 163 15.93 -1.88 -3.31
CA ILE A 163 16.95 -0.84 -3.46
C ILE A 163 16.53 0.43 -2.71
N LYS A 164 15.27 0.85 -2.86
CA LYS A 164 14.72 2.00 -2.15
C LYS A 164 14.76 1.79 -0.63
N HIS A 165 14.31 0.65 -0.13
CA HIS A 165 14.36 0.35 1.31
C HIS A 165 15.78 0.36 1.88
N PHE A 166 16.78 -0.11 1.13
CA PHE A 166 18.18 0.01 1.54
C PHE A 166 18.67 1.46 1.49
N ALA A 167 18.32 2.20 0.45
CA ALA A 167 18.70 3.61 0.30
C ALA A 167 18.12 4.50 1.41
N ASP A 168 16.85 4.28 1.80
CA ASP A 168 16.18 4.98 2.91
C ASP A 168 16.90 4.74 4.26
N ARG A 169 17.59 3.60 4.38
CA ARG A 169 18.43 3.23 5.54
C ARG A 169 19.91 3.59 5.36
N GLN A 170 20.26 4.29 4.28
CA GLN A 170 21.64 4.64 3.91
C GLN A 170 22.57 3.42 3.71
N LEU A 171 21.99 2.26 3.41
CA LEU A 171 22.71 1.02 3.18
C LEU A 171 23.06 0.87 1.71
N ARG A 172 24.31 0.47 1.44
CA ARG A 172 24.75 0.10 0.09
C ARG A 172 24.64 -1.41 -0.09
N ILE A 173 23.96 -1.82 -1.16
CA ILE A 173 23.81 -3.22 -1.52
C ILE A 173 24.35 -3.49 -2.93
N ALA A 174 25.08 -4.58 -3.09
CA ALA A 174 25.59 -4.96 -4.41
C ALA A 174 24.45 -5.52 -5.29
N PRO A 175 24.44 -5.21 -6.62
CA PRO A 175 23.42 -5.72 -7.54
C PRO A 175 23.28 -7.26 -7.53
N SER A 176 24.39 -7.97 -7.29
CA SER A 176 24.39 -9.43 -7.17
C SER A 176 23.57 -9.95 -5.99
N VAL A 177 23.46 -9.19 -4.90
CA VAL A 177 22.65 -9.56 -3.73
C VAL A 177 21.17 -9.35 -4.04
N ILE A 178 20.80 -8.27 -4.72
CA ILE A 178 19.43 -8.05 -5.19
C ILE A 178 19.01 -9.17 -6.15
N GLY A 179 19.84 -9.49 -7.15
CA GLY A 179 19.59 -10.59 -8.09
C GLY A 179 19.54 -11.97 -7.42
N TYR A 180 20.10 -12.12 -6.22
CA TYR A 180 19.96 -13.33 -5.42
C TYR A 180 18.63 -13.36 -4.64
N ILE A 181 18.24 -12.24 -4.03
CA ILE A 181 17.07 -12.13 -3.15
C ILE A 181 15.76 -12.18 -3.94
N VAL A 182 15.63 -11.33 -4.96
CA VAL A 182 14.36 -11.11 -5.70
C VAL A 182 13.71 -12.40 -6.22
N PRO A 183 14.43 -13.32 -6.89
CA PRO A 183 13.81 -14.54 -7.39
C PRO A 183 13.51 -15.59 -6.30
N ARG A 184 13.93 -15.36 -5.04
CA ARG A 184 13.81 -16.32 -3.91
C ARG A 184 12.89 -15.85 -2.80
N MET A 185 12.56 -14.57 -2.76
CA MET A 185 11.63 -14.02 -1.79
C MET A 185 10.19 -14.32 -2.20
N GLU A 186 9.28 -14.34 -1.23
CA GLU A 186 7.85 -14.24 -1.52
C GLU A 186 7.58 -12.93 -2.29
N ARG A 187 6.73 -12.98 -3.33
CA ARG A 187 6.40 -11.82 -4.16
C ARG A 187 5.47 -10.84 -3.45
N SER A 188 5.96 -10.20 -2.38
CA SER A 188 5.22 -9.20 -1.63
C SER A 188 6.09 -8.03 -1.19
N PHE A 189 5.51 -6.84 -1.18
CA PHE A 189 6.18 -5.65 -0.64
C PHE A 189 6.48 -5.77 0.85
N ALA A 190 5.63 -6.49 1.60
CA ALA A 190 5.87 -6.81 3.00
C ALA A 190 7.17 -7.61 3.18
N MET A 191 7.35 -8.67 2.37
CA MET A 191 8.59 -9.46 2.39
C MET A 191 9.81 -8.60 2.01
N ALA A 192 9.69 -7.68 1.03
CA ALA A 192 10.78 -6.78 0.67
C ALA A 192 11.19 -5.87 1.84
N ALA A 193 10.20 -5.30 2.55
CA ALA A 193 10.44 -4.45 3.72
C ALA A 193 11.06 -5.24 4.88
N SER A 194 10.56 -6.45 5.16
CA SER A 194 11.09 -7.34 6.19
C SER A 194 12.53 -7.78 5.90
N LEU A 195 12.84 -8.14 4.64
CA LEU A 195 14.19 -8.48 4.23
C LEU A 195 15.16 -7.32 4.39
N ALA A 196 14.76 -6.10 4.02
CA ALA A 196 15.60 -4.93 4.19
C ALA A 196 15.88 -4.63 5.67
N ALA A 197 14.85 -4.69 6.53
CA ALA A 197 15.01 -4.51 7.98
C ALA A 197 15.91 -5.60 8.58
N ARG A 198 15.69 -6.86 8.21
CA ARG A 198 16.46 -7.97 8.78
C ARG A 198 17.93 -7.93 8.36
N LEU A 199 18.20 -7.58 7.12
CA LEU A 199 19.57 -7.43 6.62
C LEU A 199 20.32 -6.26 7.26
N ASP A 200 19.61 -5.17 7.57
CA ASP A 200 20.17 -4.04 8.33
C ASP A 200 20.60 -4.48 9.73
N GLU A 201 19.70 -5.15 10.48
CA GLU A 201 20.00 -5.68 11.81
C GLU A 201 21.23 -6.62 11.80
N LEU A 202 21.28 -7.54 10.84
CA LEU A 202 22.38 -8.50 10.69
C LEU A 202 23.71 -7.81 10.31
N ALA A 203 23.66 -6.77 9.49
CA ALA A 203 24.82 -5.97 9.11
C ALA A 203 25.38 -5.18 10.30
N LEU A 204 24.48 -4.55 11.08
CA LEU A 204 24.82 -3.80 12.29
C LEU A 204 25.43 -4.70 13.37
N ALA A 205 24.80 -5.84 13.67
CA ALA A 205 25.28 -6.77 14.69
C ALA A 205 26.65 -7.38 14.32
N GLY A 206 26.91 -7.61 13.03
CA GLY A 206 28.16 -8.19 12.56
C GLY A 206 29.27 -7.18 12.23
N GLY A 207 28.96 -5.88 12.15
CA GLY A 207 29.87 -4.85 11.62
C GLY A 207 30.30 -5.11 10.17
N ARG A 208 29.47 -5.78 9.38
CA ARG A 208 29.80 -6.28 8.03
C ARG A 208 28.90 -5.68 6.96
N SER A 209 29.44 -5.52 5.75
CA SER A 209 28.64 -5.17 4.57
C SER A 209 27.64 -6.27 4.21
N ILE A 210 26.47 -5.87 3.71
CA ILE A 210 25.44 -6.79 3.22
C ILE A 210 25.98 -7.57 2.01
N GLY A 211 26.17 -8.88 2.19
CA GLY A 211 26.64 -9.81 1.17
C GLY A 211 25.76 -11.04 1.05
N LEU A 212 26.08 -11.94 0.11
CA LEU A 212 25.28 -13.13 -0.20
C LEU A 212 25.06 -14.06 1.01
N ALA A 213 26.02 -14.12 1.94
CA ALA A 213 25.89 -14.92 3.15
C ALA A 213 24.76 -14.43 4.06
N LEU A 214 24.70 -13.11 4.31
CA LEU A 214 23.64 -12.50 5.13
C LEU A 214 22.29 -12.56 4.40
N ALA A 215 22.27 -12.38 3.08
CA ALA A 215 21.05 -12.52 2.28
C ALA A 215 20.46 -13.93 2.36
N ARG A 216 21.29 -14.97 2.29
CA ARG A 216 20.87 -16.36 2.46
C ARG A 216 20.31 -16.60 3.86
N GLN A 217 20.98 -16.09 4.89
CA GLN A 217 20.54 -16.20 6.27
C GLN A 217 19.17 -15.54 6.47
N ALA A 218 19.01 -14.28 6.04
CA ALA A 218 17.76 -13.53 6.18
C ALA A 218 16.58 -14.21 5.45
N LEU A 219 16.81 -14.75 4.24
CA LEU A 219 15.79 -15.51 3.51
C LEU A 219 15.39 -16.79 4.24
N ALA A 220 16.34 -17.50 4.86
CA ALA A 220 16.05 -18.72 5.60
C ALA A 220 15.24 -18.44 6.88
N GLU A 221 15.60 -17.39 7.62
CA GLU A 221 14.90 -16.98 8.84
C GLU A 221 13.47 -16.53 8.54
N LEU A 222 13.28 -15.63 7.56
CA LEU A 222 11.96 -15.12 7.20
C LEU A 222 11.09 -16.15 6.49
N GLY A 223 11.69 -17.04 5.69
CA GLY A 223 10.96 -18.12 5.01
C GLY A 223 10.41 -19.17 5.97
N ALA A 224 11.09 -19.41 7.10
CA ALA A 224 10.66 -20.33 8.14
C ALA A 224 9.50 -19.78 9.00
N GLU A 225 9.33 -18.46 9.07
CA GLU A 225 8.23 -17.81 9.82
C GLU A 225 6.91 -17.77 9.03
N THR A 226 6.98 -17.87 7.70
CA THR A 226 5.80 -17.89 6.80
C THR A 226 5.27 -19.28 6.47
N ALA A 227 5.94 -20.37 6.90
CA ALA A 227 5.59 -21.76 6.62
C ALA A 227 4.87 -22.43 7.80
#